data_AF-A0A259ST58-F1
#
_entry.id   AF-A0A259ST58-F1
#
_cell.length_a   1.000
_cell.length_b   1.000
_cell.length_c   1.000
_cell.angle_alpha   90.00
_cell.angle_beta   90.00
_cell.angle_gamma   90.00
#
_symmetry.space_group_name_H-M   'P 1'
#
loop_
_entity.id
_entity.type
_entity.pdbx_description
1 polymer ?
#
loop_
_entity_poly.entity_id
_entity_poly.type
_entity_poly.pdbx_seq_one_letter_code
_entity_poly.pdbx_strand_id
1 'polypeptide(L)'
;MLTCAIIIAGLGVLNDVTITQSSSVWELRAVAPELSRRQLFGRAMRIGRDHIASTIYTIVFAYVGASLSVVLLLYVYNQPMLNLLSLEDIATEIVRTLCSGIGLVLAVPFTTAIAVALVPPRAVASEGEPAPTELPEDDAAKVEWLRTLRTVESPLFPAADTRTAGERG
;
A
#
# COMPACT_ATOMS: atom_id res chain seq x y z
N MET A 1 -26.68 -2.11 14.63
CA MET A 1 -26.16 -2.74 13.39
C MET A 1 -25.24 -1.80 12.60
N LEU A 2 -25.66 -0.56 12.32
CA LEU A 2 -24.85 0.43 11.58
C LEU A 2 -23.47 0.69 12.20
N THR A 3 -23.39 0.91 13.51
CA THR A 3 -22.10 1.11 14.21
C THR A 3 -21.16 -0.09 14.03
N CYS A 4 -21.67 -1.32 14.11
CA CYS A 4 -20.87 -2.52 13.91
C CYS A 4 -20.36 -2.60 12.45
N ALA A 5 -21.22 -2.31 11.47
CA ALA A 5 -20.83 -2.28 10.06
C ALA A 5 -19.73 -1.25 9.79
N ILE A 6 -19.85 -0.05 10.36
CA ILE A 6 -18.84 1.01 10.24
C ILE A 6 -17.52 0.62 10.90
N ILE A 7 -17.57 -0.01 12.09
CA ILE A 7 -16.36 -0.50 12.76
C ILE A 7 -15.66 -1.56 11.92
N ILE A 8 -16.40 -2.54 11.39
CA ILE A 8 -15.82 -3.61 10.55
C ILE A 8 -15.23 -3.04 9.26
N ALA A 9 -15.96 -2.15 8.57
CA ALA A 9 -15.47 -1.49 7.37
C ALA A 9 -14.22 -0.66 7.67
N GLY A 10 -14.25 0.14 8.74
CA GLY A 10 -13.12 0.94 9.20
C GLY A 10 -11.89 0.08 9.51
N LEU A 11 -12.04 -1.01 10.27
CA LEU A 11 -10.95 -1.93 10.57
C LEU A 11 -10.33 -2.53 9.31
N GLY A 12 -11.14 -2.91 8.31
CA GLY A 12 -10.66 -3.42 7.04
C GLY A 12 -9.76 -2.41 6.31
N VAL A 13 -10.24 -1.17 6.18
CA VAL A 13 -9.47 -0.09 5.54
C VAL A 13 -8.23 0.27 6.36
N LEU A 14 -8.32 0.35 7.69
CA LEU A 14 -7.17 0.63 8.55
C LEU A 14 -6.10 -0.46 8.44
N ASN A 15 -6.51 -1.74 8.37
CA ASN A 15 -5.59 -2.86 8.20
C ASN A 15 -4.87 -2.79 6.85
N ASP A 16 -5.61 -2.55 5.77
CA ASP A 16 -5.06 -2.39 4.42
C ASP A 16 -4.01 -1.27 4.37
N VAL A 17 -4.36 -0.09 4.90
CA VAL A 17 -3.45 1.05 4.98
C VAL A 17 -2.23 0.71 5.84
N THR A 18 -2.42 0.04 6.98
CA THR A 18 -1.32 -0.27 7.91
C THR A 18 -0.32 -1.25 7.30
N ILE A 19 -0.80 -2.33 6.67
CA ILE A 19 0.05 -3.32 6.00
C ILE A 19 0.80 -2.67 4.85
N THR A 20 0.10 -1.93 3.99
CA THR A 20 0.72 -1.27 2.83
C THR A 20 1.76 -0.24 3.27
N GLN A 21 1.46 0.57 4.29
CA GLN A 21 2.40 1.59 4.79
C GLN A 21 3.63 0.98 5.45
N SER A 22 3.46 -0.02 6.31
CA SER A 22 4.60 -0.69 6.94
C SER A 22 5.49 -1.33 5.89
N SER A 23 4.92 -2.10 4.95
CA SER A 23 5.67 -2.71 3.84
C SER A 23 6.45 -1.65 3.05
N SER A 24 5.80 -0.54 2.69
CA SER A 24 6.45 0.57 1.96
C SER A 24 7.65 1.14 2.71
N VAL A 25 7.57 1.28 4.04
CA VAL A 25 8.68 1.80 4.87
C VAL A 25 9.86 0.83 4.87
N TRP A 26 9.61 -0.48 5.03
CA TRP A 26 10.65 -1.49 5.02
C TRP A 26 11.32 -1.61 3.65
N GLU A 27 10.53 -1.56 2.58
CA GLU A 27 11.04 -1.58 1.20
C GLU A 27 11.86 -0.33 0.88
N LEU A 28 11.38 0.85 1.26
CA LEU A 28 12.15 2.10 1.14
C LEU A 28 13.47 2.04 1.92
N ARG A 29 13.49 1.43 3.11
CA ARG A 29 14.73 1.25 3.88
C ARG A 29 15.68 0.27 3.18
N ALA A 30 15.17 -0.82 2.63
CA ALA A 30 15.99 -1.83 1.96
C ALA A 30 16.67 -1.27 0.70
N VAL A 31 15.96 -0.45 -0.07
CA VAL A 31 16.48 0.17 -1.30
C VAL A 31 17.38 1.37 -1.02
N ALA A 32 17.14 2.10 0.06
CA ALA A 32 17.87 3.33 0.41
C ALA A 32 18.33 3.32 1.89
N PRO A 33 19.26 2.41 2.25
CA PRO A 33 19.71 2.22 3.64
C PRO A 33 20.35 3.48 4.22
N GLU A 34 20.91 4.36 3.40
CA GLU A 34 21.56 5.61 3.77
C GLU A 34 20.60 6.72 4.24
N LEU A 35 19.29 6.59 4.01
CA LEU A 35 18.34 7.64 4.39
C LEU A 35 18.23 7.82 5.90
N SER A 36 18.26 9.07 6.36
CA SER A 36 17.90 9.39 7.74
C SER A 36 16.43 9.04 8.01
N ARG A 37 16.07 8.76 9.28
CA ARG A 37 14.68 8.47 9.67
C ARG A 37 13.70 9.55 9.21
N ARG A 38 14.10 10.83 9.27
CA ARG A 38 13.27 11.96 8.82
C ARG A 38 13.03 11.95 7.30
N GLN A 39 14.04 11.64 6.52
CA GLN A 39 13.91 11.50 5.06
C GLN A 39 13.06 10.29 4.70
N LEU A 40 13.26 9.16 5.39
CA LEU A 40 12.46 7.96 5.21
C LEU A 40 10.98 8.22 5.51
N PHE A 41 10.68 8.86 6.64
CA PHE A 41 9.33 9.28 6.99
C PHE A 41 8.72 10.17 5.90
N GLY A 42 9.43 11.21 5.45
CA GLY A 42 8.91 12.10 4.40
C GLY A 42 8.65 11.39 3.06
N ARG A 43 9.50 10.44 2.66
CA ARG A 43 9.31 9.64 1.44
C ARG A 43 8.14 8.67 1.57
N ALA A 44 8.05 7.94 2.68
CA ALA A 44 6.93 7.04 2.96
C ALA A 44 5.60 7.81 3.06
N MET A 45 5.58 9.00 3.68
CA MET A 45 4.39 9.86 3.74
C MET A 45 3.90 10.33 2.37
N ARG A 46 4.78 10.51 1.38
CA ARG A 46 4.33 10.81 0.01
C ARG A 46 3.56 9.64 -0.58
N ILE A 47 4.11 8.43 -0.47
CA ILE A 47 3.43 7.20 -0.92
C ILE A 47 2.09 7.04 -0.20
N GLY A 48 2.07 7.18 1.12
CA GLY A 48 0.85 7.05 1.91
C GLY A 48 -0.22 8.08 1.58
N ARG A 49 0.17 9.33 1.27
CA ARG A 49 -0.78 10.36 0.83
C ARG A 49 -1.40 10.00 -0.53
N ASP A 50 -0.59 9.57 -1.49
CA ASP A 50 -1.07 9.24 -2.83
C ASP A 50 -2.03 8.04 -2.78
N HIS A 51 -1.70 7.03 -1.96
CA HIS A 51 -2.57 5.89 -1.69
C HIS A 51 -3.89 6.30 -1.02
N ILE A 52 -3.83 7.06 0.09
CA ILE A 52 -5.04 7.54 0.79
C ILE A 52 -5.93 8.35 -0.13
N ALA A 53 -5.36 9.23 -0.96
CA ALA A 53 -6.15 10.05 -1.88
C ALA A 53 -6.98 9.16 -2.80
N SER A 54 -6.36 8.11 -3.35
CA SER A 54 -7.07 7.10 -4.16
C SER A 54 -8.15 6.35 -3.35
N THR A 55 -7.85 5.91 -2.13
CA THR A 55 -8.82 5.22 -1.26
C THR A 55 -10.03 6.12 -0.96
N ILE A 56 -9.80 7.38 -0.62
CA ILE A 56 -10.86 8.35 -0.34
C ILE A 56 -11.73 8.57 -1.59
N TYR A 57 -11.13 8.73 -2.77
CA TYR A 57 -11.91 8.88 -4.01
C TYR A 57 -12.85 7.72 -4.26
N THR A 58 -12.37 6.49 -4.05
CA THR A 58 -13.21 5.29 -4.19
C THR A 58 -14.35 5.27 -3.17
N ILE A 59 -14.07 5.59 -1.89
CA ILE A 59 -15.10 5.63 -0.83
C ILE A 59 -16.17 6.69 -1.12
N VAL A 60 -15.74 7.89 -1.49
CA VAL A 60 -16.66 8.99 -1.84
C VAL A 60 -17.53 8.59 -3.03
N PHE A 61 -16.93 8.01 -4.07
CA PHE A 61 -17.67 7.57 -5.25
C PHE A 61 -18.68 6.46 -4.92
N ALA A 62 -18.28 5.48 -4.10
CA ALA A 62 -19.17 4.42 -3.62
C ALA A 62 -20.34 4.99 -2.80
N TYR A 63 -20.08 5.93 -1.88
CA TYR A 63 -21.11 6.55 -1.04
C TYR A 63 -22.09 7.39 -1.87
N VAL A 64 -21.60 8.21 -2.79
CA VAL A 64 -22.44 9.01 -3.69
C VAL A 64 -23.26 8.09 -4.59
N GLY A 65 -22.65 7.04 -5.16
CA GLY A 65 -23.34 6.04 -5.97
C GLY A 65 -24.45 5.32 -5.21
N ALA A 66 -24.18 4.90 -3.97
CA ALA A 66 -25.18 4.26 -3.10
C ALA A 66 -26.29 5.23 -2.67
N SER A 67 -25.97 6.52 -2.51
CA SER A 67 -26.90 7.57 -2.10
C SER A 67 -27.63 8.24 -3.26
N LEU A 68 -27.34 7.86 -4.51
CA LEU A 68 -27.83 8.54 -5.72
C LEU A 68 -29.36 8.59 -5.76
N SER A 69 -30.03 7.49 -5.44
CA SER A 69 -31.49 7.41 -5.40
C SER A 69 -32.09 8.34 -4.35
N VAL A 70 -31.43 8.49 -3.19
CA VAL A 70 -31.87 9.40 -2.13
C VAL A 70 -31.71 10.85 -2.57
N VAL A 71 -30.56 11.20 -3.17
CA VAL A 71 -30.32 12.54 -3.73
C VAL A 71 -31.36 12.89 -4.81
N LEU A 72 -31.68 11.94 -5.71
CA LEU A 72 -32.71 12.12 -6.73
C LEU A 72 -34.09 12.33 -6.12
N LEU A 73 -34.46 11.54 -5.11
CA LEU A 73 -35.74 11.68 -4.42
C LEU A 73 -35.87 13.06 -3.77
N LEU A 74 -34.82 13.51 -3.08
CA LEU A 74 -34.79 14.84 -2.44
C LEU A 74 -34.95 15.97 -3.46
N TYR A 75 -34.33 15.82 -4.64
CA TYR A 75 -34.47 16.76 -5.75
C TYR A 75 -35.93 16.81 -6.26
N VAL A 76 -36.58 15.66 -6.46
CA VAL A 76 -37.98 15.59 -6.94
C VAL A 76 -38.96 16.20 -5.94
N TYR A 77 -38.75 15.97 -4.64
CA TYR A 77 -39.64 16.45 -3.58
C TYR A 77 -39.33 17.87 -3.08
N ASN A 78 -38.35 18.56 -3.68
CA ASN A 78 -37.91 19.92 -3.32
C ASN A 78 -37.69 20.13 -1.81
N GLN A 79 -37.14 19.12 -1.14
CA GLN A 79 -36.98 19.13 0.32
C GLN A 79 -35.80 20.00 0.75
N PRO A 80 -35.97 20.91 1.73
CA PRO A 80 -34.89 21.76 2.21
C PRO A 80 -33.85 20.95 2.99
N MET A 81 -32.63 20.84 2.43
CA MET A 81 -31.47 20.14 3.02
C MET A 81 -31.19 20.52 4.48
N LEU A 82 -31.37 21.80 4.83
CA LEU A 82 -31.12 22.32 6.18
C LEU A 82 -32.01 21.68 7.26
N ASN A 83 -33.24 21.30 6.91
CA ASN A 83 -34.14 20.64 7.86
C ASN A 83 -33.67 19.21 8.17
N LEU A 84 -33.07 18.53 7.20
CA LEU A 84 -32.53 17.17 7.38
C LEU A 84 -31.29 17.16 8.27
N LEU A 85 -30.42 18.17 8.14
CA LEU A 85 -29.23 18.32 8.99
C LEU A 85 -29.56 18.56 10.46
N SER A 86 -30.77 19.07 10.74
CA SER A 86 -31.25 19.33 12.10
C SER A 86 -31.83 18.08 12.77
N LEU A 87 -31.99 16.97 12.04
CA LEU A 87 -32.43 15.70 12.59
C LEU A 87 -31.28 15.04 13.36
N GLU A 88 -31.56 14.61 14.59
CA GLU A 88 -30.58 13.99 15.49
C GLU A 88 -29.87 12.78 14.85
N ASP A 89 -30.63 11.92 14.18
CA ASP A 89 -30.09 10.72 13.51
C ASP A 89 -29.12 11.08 12.39
N ILE A 90 -29.44 12.11 11.59
CA ILE A 90 -28.61 12.57 10.47
C ILE A 90 -27.36 13.27 11.00
N ALA A 91 -27.50 14.17 11.97
CA ALA A 91 -26.38 14.88 12.57
C ALA A 91 -25.37 13.90 13.20
N THR A 92 -25.87 12.90 13.93
CA THR A 92 -25.04 11.85 14.54
C THR A 92 -24.28 11.04 13.51
N GLU A 93 -24.92 10.69 12.38
CA GLU A 93 -24.27 9.92 11.32
C GLU A 93 -23.19 10.73 10.57
N ILE A 94 -23.42 12.04 10.38
CA ILE A 94 -22.44 12.95 9.79
C ILE A 94 -21.22 13.04 10.69
N VAL A 95 -21.39 13.35 11.97
CA VAL A 95 -20.27 13.44 12.92
C VAL A 95 -19.50 12.12 12.99
N ARG A 96 -20.21 10.99 13.02
CA ARG A 96 -19.60 9.65 13.00
C ARG A 96 -18.75 9.42 11.74
N THR A 97 -19.28 9.76 10.58
CA THR A 97 -18.57 9.64 9.29
C THR A 97 -17.33 10.54 9.25
N LEU A 98 -17.44 11.78 9.74
CA LEU A 98 -16.32 12.71 9.81
C LEU A 98 -15.21 12.21 10.74
N CYS A 99 -15.55 11.74 11.94
CA CYS A 99 -14.60 11.15 12.87
C CYS A 99 -13.90 9.92 12.26
N SER A 100 -14.64 9.07 11.54
CA SER A 100 -14.08 7.92 10.82
C SER A 100 -13.08 8.34 9.74
N GLY A 101 -13.43 9.35 8.93
CA GLY A 101 -12.55 9.90 7.90
C GLY A 101 -11.27 10.51 8.47
N ILE A 102 -11.35 11.23 9.59
CA ILE A 102 -10.18 11.78 10.28
C ILE A 102 -9.28 10.64 10.78
N GLY A 103 -9.86 9.61 11.43
CA GLY A 103 -9.13 8.44 11.90
C GLY A 103 -8.39 7.72 10.77
N LEU A 104 -9.04 7.57 9.61
CA LEU A 104 -8.44 6.99 8.41
C LEU A 104 -7.24 7.80 7.92
N VAL A 105 -7.35 9.12 7.85
CA VAL A 105 -6.26 10.00 7.41
C VAL A 105 -5.08 9.98 8.40
N LEU A 106 -5.37 9.89 9.70
CA LEU A 106 -4.35 9.81 10.75
C LEU A 106 -3.65 8.45 10.83
N ALA A 107 -4.25 7.38 10.28
CA ALA A 107 -3.64 6.06 10.29
C ALA A 107 -2.30 6.01 9.53
N VAL A 108 -2.18 6.70 8.39
CA VAL A 108 -0.92 6.76 7.63
C VAL A 108 0.22 7.36 8.44
N PRO A 109 0.16 8.62 8.93
CA PRO A 109 1.28 9.19 9.66
C PRO A 109 1.60 8.42 10.94
N PHE A 110 0.60 7.86 11.61
CA PHE A 110 0.82 7.07 12.81
C PHE A 110 1.57 5.77 12.51
N THR A 111 1.10 4.99 11.54
CA THR A 111 1.78 3.75 11.13
C THR A 111 3.16 4.03 10.57
N THR A 112 3.33 5.06 9.74
CA THR A 112 4.64 5.43 9.20
C THR A 112 5.61 5.82 10.31
N ALA A 113 5.16 6.58 11.32
CA ALA A 113 6.00 6.96 12.45
C ALA A 113 6.49 5.74 13.23
N ILE A 114 5.59 4.80 13.52
CA ILE A 114 5.93 3.55 14.23
C ILE A 114 6.89 2.70 13.38
N ALA A 115 6.58 2.49 12.10
CA ALA A 115 7.43 1.70 11.21
C ALA A 115 8.84 2.29 11.10
N VAL A 116 8.96 3.61 10.91
CA VAL A 116 10.26 4.29 10.84
C VAL A 116 11.04 4.21 12.16
N ALA A 117 10.35 4.16 13.30
CA ALA A 117 10.98 3.98 14.60
C ALA A 117 11.54 2.55 14.78
N LEU A 118 10.83 1.54 14.26
CA LEU A 118 11.18 0.12 14.39
C LEU A 118 12.16 -0.38 13.32
N VAL A 119 12.25 0.28 12.17
CA VAL A 119 13.10 -0.15 11.06
C VAL A 119 14.59 -0.08 11.43
N PRO A 120 15.45 -1.03 10.96
CA PRO A 120 16.87 -1.04 11.29
C PRO A 120 17.59 0.27 10.98
N PRO A 121 18.63 0.61 11.78
CA PRO A 121 19.46 1.78 11.53
C PRO A 121 20.10 1.74 10.15
N ARG A 122 20.48 2.92 9.65
CA ARG A 122 21.26 3.08 8.43
C ARG A 122 22.45 2.12 8.44
N ALA A 123 22.47 1.16 7.52
CA ALA A 123 23.69 0.46 7.18
C ALA A 123 24.58 1.51 6.52
N VAL A 124 25.56 2.02 7.27
CA VAL A 124 26.70 2.68 6.63
C VAL A 124 27.36 1.56 5.86
N ALA A 125 27.31 1.61 4.52
CA ALA A 125 28.11 0.72 3.70
C ALA A 125 29.53 0.79 4.26
N SER A 126 30.01 -0.31 4.83
CA SER A 126 31.41 -0.40 5.19
C SER A 126 32.17 -0.29 3.88
N GLU A 127 32.78 0.86 3.63
CA GLU A 127 33.94 0.93 2.73
C GLU A 127 34.95 -0.06 3.28
N GLY A 128 34.92 -1.26 2.73
CA GLY A 128 35.57 -2.43 3.29
C GLY A 128 35.07 -3.71 2.65
N GLU A 129 34.76 -3.68 1.36
CA GLU A 129 34.83 -4.90 0.56
C GLU A 129 36.34 -5.18 0.42
N PRO A 130 36.90 -6.24 1.03
CA PRO A 130 38.27 -6.61 0.73
C PRO A 130 38.32 -6.84 -0.79
N ALA A 131 39.30 -6.20 -1.45
CA ALA A 131 39.58 -6.43 -2.87
C ALA A 131 39.50 -7.94 -3.15
N PRO A 132 38.96 -8.38 -4.30
CA PRO A 132 38.75 -9.79 -4.58
C PRO A 132 40.03 -10.57 -4.26
N THR A 133 40.02 -11.31 -3.15
CA THR A 133 41.09 -12.23 -2.85
C THR A 133 41.07 -13.23 -3.99
N GLU A 134 42.13 -13.27 -4.79
CA GLU A 134 42.32 -14.29 -5.81
C GLU A 134 42.01 -15.64 -5.17
N LEU A 135 40.96 -16.29 -5.66
CA LEU A 135 40.54 -17.59 -5.16
C LEU A 135 41.73 -18.54 -5.34
N PRO A 136 42.08 -19.37 -4.34
CA PRO A 136 42.99 -20.47 -4.55
C PRO A 136 42.55 -21.26 -5.78
N GLU A 137 43.48 -21.60 -6.67
CA GLU A 137 43.24 -22.14 -8.02
C GLU A 137 42.25 -23.34 -8.02
N ASP A 138 42.27 -24.12 -6.93
CA ASP A 138 41.41 -25.28 -6.70
C ASP A 138 39.91 -24.91 -6.50
N ASP A 139 39.64 -23.78 -5.81
CA ASP A 139 38.28 -23.29 -5.59
C ASP A 139 37.71 -22.65 -6.85
N ALA A 140 38.54 -22.03 -7.69
CA ALA A 140 38.13 -21.45 -8.97
C ALA A 140 37.62 -22.53 -9.93
N ALA A 141 38.34 -23.66 -10.03
CA ALA A 141 37.92 -24.81 -10.84
C ALA A 141 36.59 -25.39 -10.36
N LYS A 142 36.37 -25.46 -9.05
CA LYS A 142 35.12 -25.94 -8.45
C LYS A 142 33.94 -25.00 -8.76
N VAL A 143 34.15 -23.68 -8.73
CA VAL A 143 33.12 -22.67 -9.09
C VAL A 143 32.80 -22.72 -10.58
N GLU A 144 33.78 -22.97 -11.43
CA GLU A 144 33.59 -23.22 -12.87
C GLU A 144 32.74 -24.48 -13.10
N TRP A 145 33.12 -25.61 -12.48
CA TRP A 145 32.35 -26.86 -12.54
C TRP A 145 30.91 -26.70 -12.07
N LEU A 146 30.68 -25.98 -10.97
CA LEU A 146 29.34 -25.71 -10.46
C LEU A 146 28.51 -24.81 -11.39
N ARG A 147 29.14 -23.90 -12.14
CA ARG A 147 28.47 -23.13 -13.19
C ARG A 147 28.08 -24.02 -14.36
N THR A 148 28.98 -24.92 -14.79
CA THR A 148 28.72 -25.88 -15.85
C THR A 148 27.57 -26.83 -15.49
N LEU A 149 27.54 -27.38 -14.28
CA LEU A 149 26.45 -28.24 -13.82
C LEU A 149 25.10 -27.51 -13.81
N ARG A 150 25.08 -26.26 -13.36
CA ARG A 150 23.87 -25.43 -13.34
C ARG A 150 23.31 -25.13 -14.74
N THR A 151 24.18 -25.04 -15.75
CA THR A 151 23.76 -24.90 -17.15
C THR A 151 23.21 -26.20 -17.76
N VAL A 152 23.69 -27.36 -17.28
CA VAL A 152 23.24 -28.68 -17.75
C VAL A 152 21.93 -29.11 -17.09
N GLU A 153 21.68 -28.69 -15.84
CA GLU A 153 20.47 -29.06 -15.08
C GLU A 153 19.23 -28.20 -15.36
N SER A 154 19.31 -27.15 -16.20
CA SER A 154 18.12 -26.36 -16.55
C SER A 154 17.17 -27.20 -17.41
N PRO A 155 16.02 -27.69 -16.90
CA PRO A 155 15.09 -28.45 -17.71
C PRO A 155 14.49 -27.50 -18.75
N LEU A 156 14.50 -27.95 -20.00
CA LEU A 156 13.85 -27.34 -21.15
C LEU A 156 12.32 -27.26 -20.91
N PHE A 157 11.87 -26.25 -20.18
CA PHE A 157 10.48 -25.81 -20.28
C PHE A 157 10.39 -24.84 -21.46
N PRO A 158 9.76 -25.22 -22.59
CA PRO A 158 9.57 -24.27 -23.68
C PRO A 158 8.65 -23.14 -23.19
N ALA A 159 9.06 -21.90 -23.44
CA ALA A 159 8.18 -20.75 -23.27
C ALA A 159 6.92 -21.00 -24.11
N ALA A 160 5.73 -20.97 -23.48
CA ALA A 160 4.47 -21.07 -24.19
C ALA A 160 4.33 -19.88 -25.15
N ASP A 161 4.44 -20.15 -26.44
CA ASP A 161 4.18 -19.18 -27.51
C ASP A 161 2.68 -18.88 -27.56
N THR A 162 2.30 -17.64 -27.24
CA THR A 162 0.91 -17.16 -27.29
C THR A 162 0.57 -16.48 -28.62
N ARG A 163 1.44 -16.55 -29.64
CA ARG A 163 1.15 -16.03 -30.97
C ARG A 163 0.76 -17.15 -31.93
N THR A 164 -0.50 -17.60 -31.90
CA THR A 164 -1.23 -18.18 -33.06
C THR A 164 -2.60 -18.71 -32.64
N ALA A 165 -3.51 -17.83 -32.19
CA ALA A 165 -4.94 -18.17 -32.11
C ALA A 165 -5.83 -16.94 -32.34
N GLY A 166 -5.40 -16.05 -33.25
CA GLY A 166 -6.10 -14.82 -33.59
C GLY A 166 -6.16 -14.55 -35.09
N GLU A 167 -6.08 -15.57 -35.93
CA GLU A 167 -6.33 -15.45 -37.38
C GLU A 167 -6.93 -16.75 -37.92
N ARG A 168 -8.27 -16.87 -37.84
CA ARG A 168 -9.19 -17.54 -38.78
C ARG A 168 -10.48 -17.94 -38.05
N GLY A 169 -11.60 -17.30 -38.40
CA GLY A 169 -12.95 -17.65 -37.97
C GLY A 169 -13.83 -16.43 -37.81
#